data_AF-A0A9X4E6J7-F1
#
_entry.id   AF-A0A9X4E6J7-F1
#
_cell.length_a   1.000
_cell.length_b   1.000
_cell.length_c   1.000
_cell.angle_alpha   90.00
_cell.angle_beta   90.00
_cell.angle_gamma   90.00
#
_symmetry.space_group_name_H-M   'P 1'
#
loop_
_entity.id
_entity.type
_entity.pdbx_description
1 polymer ?
#
loop_
_entity_poly.entity_id
_entity_poly.type
_entity_poly.pdbx_seq_one_letter_code
_entity_poly.pdbx_strand_id
1 'polypeptide(L)'
;MVARLALDQPARVAALVLVATSFDPGLEHQHPLQPWADREPWRRLLPRPLRNANRELLTIAPELRALARDLPQLRCPVVILHGTADRESPYGNVDYLRRHLTGATVEVRTLAGAGHFLPWTQRKAVLAAIDRARALCSA
;
A
#
# COMPACT_ATOMS: atom_id res chain seq x y z
N MET A 1 4.62 3.02 6.70
CA MET A 1 3.43 2.43 6.03
C MET A 1 2.34 2.12 7.05
N VAL A 2 1.04 2.22 6.71
CA VAL A 2 -0.07 2.07 7.68
C VAL A 2 -0.13 0.67 8.33
N ALA A 3 0.23 -0.39 7.61
CA ALA A 3 0.31 -1.73 8.19
C ALA A 3 1.38 -1.82 9.30
N ARG A 4 2.48 -1.07 9.18
CA ARG A 4 3.49 -1.01 10.25
C ARG A 4 2.94 -0.39 11.53
N LEU A 5 2.12 0.65 11.42
CA LEU A 5 1.44 1.24 12.57
C LEU A 5 0.53 0.22 13.29
N ALA A 6 -0.21 -0.59 12.53
CA ALA A 6 -1.06 -1.64 13.10
C ALA A 6 -0.27 -2.75 13.80
N LEU A 7 0.92 -3.06 13.29
CA LEU A 7 1.83 -4.04 13.89
C LEU A 7 2.50 -3.50 15.17
N ASP A 8 2.94 -2.24 15.13
CA ASP A 8 3.63 -1.61 16.26
C ASP A 8 2.65 -1.22 17.39
N GLN A 9 1.38 -0.96 17.07
CA GLN A 9 0.36 -0.49 18.02
C GLN A 9 -0.98 -1.25 17.86
N PRO A 10 -0.99 -2.59 18.05
CA PRO A 10 -2.15 -3.43 17.74
C PRO A 10 -3.39 -3.08 18.58
N ALA A 11 -3.22 -2.63 19.82
CA ALA A 11 -4.33 -2.21 20.68
C ALA A 11 -4.95 -0.86 20.30
N ARG A 12 -4.30 -0.08 19.41
CA ARG A 12 -4.75 1.26 19.00
C ARG A 12 -5.30 1.31 17.59
N VAL A 13 -5.18 0.22 16.83
CA VAL A 13 -5.67 0.13 15.45
C VAL A 13 -6.77 -0.92 15.38
N ALA A 14 -8.01 -0.45 15.30
CA ALA A 14 -9.17 -1.32 15.29
C ALA A 14 -9.34 -2.06 13.95
N ALA A 15 -8.99 -1.43 12.82
CA ALA A 15 -8.99 -2.04 11.49
C ALA A 15 -8.15 -1.21 10.51
N LEU A 16 -7.85 -1.81 9.34
CA LEU A 16 -7.21 -1.14 8.21
C LEU A 16 -8.14 -1.10 6.99
N VAL A 17 -8.10 0.03 6.29
CA VAL A 17 -8.64 0.16 4.93
C VAL A 17 -7.49 0.45 3.98
N LEU A 18 -7.18 -0.51 3.11
CA LEU A 18 -6.10 -0.41 2.12
C LEU A 18 -6.73 -0.07 0.78
N VAL A 19 -6.54 1.17 0.32
CA VAL A 19 -7.09 1.67 -0.95
C VAL A 19 -5.96 1.77 -1.97
N ALA A 20 -6.05 1.01 -3.06
CA ALA A 20 -5.08 1.03 -4.16
C ALA A 20 -3.61 0.94 -3.69
N THR A 21 -3.31 0.08 -2.72
CA THR A 21 -1.99 0.07 -2.05
C THR A 21 -0.97 -0.83 -2.74
N SER A 22 0.28 -0.38 -2.80
CA SER A 22 1.46 -1.19 -3.10
C SER A 22 1.98 -1.95 -1.87
N PHE A 23 2.19 -3.25 -2.00
CA PHE A 23 2.74 -4.14 -0.97
C PHE A 23 3.71 -5.20 -1.49
N ASP A 24 3.60 -5.62 -2.76
CA ASP A 24 4.48 -6.62 -3.36
C ASP A 24 5.79 -5.94 -3.83
N PRO A 25 6.95 -6.23 -3.18
CA PRO A 25 8.22 -5.65 -3.60
C PRO A 25 8.65 -6.05 -5.01
N GLY A 26 8.09 -7.14 -5.56
CA GLY A 26 8.38 -7.62 -6.91
C GLY A 26 7.59 -6.90 -8.01
N LEU A 27 6.54 -6.17 -7.65
CA LEU A 27 5.75 -5.36 -8.59
C LEU A 27 6.21 -3.90 -8.64
N GLU A 28 7.14 -3.50 -7.77
CA GLU A 28 7.73 -2.17 -7.75
C GLU A 28 8.77 -2.01 -8.88
N HIS A 29 8.60 -0.96 -9.68
CA HIS A 29 9.50 -0.66 -10.78
C HIS A 29 10.41 0.53 -10.44
N GLN A 30 11.71 0.26 -10.35
CA GLN A 30 12.73 1.29 -10.18
C GLN A 30 13.38 1.59 -11.53
N HIS A 31 13.22 2.83 -12.01
CA HIS A 31 13.88 3.24 -13.26
C HIS A 31 15.41 3.26 -13.03
N PRO A 32 16.24 2.70 -13.94
CA PRO A 32 17.69 2.61 -13.75
C PRO A 32 18.43 3.94 -13.54
N LEU A 33 17.77 5.06 -13.86
CA LEU A 33 18.31 6.40 -13.67
C LEU A 33 18.08 6.92 -12.24
N GLN A 34 17.13 6.37 -11.49
CA GLN A 34 16.83 6.82 -10.13
C GLN A 34 18.05 6.66 -9.20
N PRO A 35 18.77 5.51 -9.15
CA PRO A 35 19.97 5.38 -8.32
C PRO A 35 21.13 6.26 -8.79
N TRP A 36 21.19 6.58 -10.09
CA TRP A 36 22.22 7.47 -10.65
C TRP A 36 21.93 8.92 -10.30
N ALA A 37 20.67 9.33 -10.42
CA ALA A 37 20.16 10.66 -10.08
C ALA A 37 20.26 10.97 -8.57
N ASP A 38 20.36 9.94 -7.73
CA ASP A 38 20.57 10.10 -6.28
C ASP A 38 22.04 10.30 -5.88
N ARG A 39 23.00 10.28 -6.82
CA ARG A 39 24.44 10.52 -6.56
C ARG A 39 24.82 11.98 -6.74
N GLU A 40 25.89 12.42 -6.08
CA GLU A 40 26.47 13.75 -6.34
C GLU A 40 27.23 13.77 -7.68
N PRO A 41 27.19 14.88 -8.45
CA PRO A 41 26.51 16.16 -8.16
C PRO A 41 25.02 16.19 -8.60
N TRP A 42 24.55 15.16 -9.32
CA TRP A 42 23.21 15.11 -9.95
C TRP A 42 22.07 15.36 -8.97
N ARG A 43 22.17 14.77 -7.78
CA ARG A 43 21.18 14.94 -6.72
C ARG A 43 21.00 16.41 -6.29
N ARG A 44 22.08 17.21 -6.27
CA ARG A 44 22.02 18.65 -5.92
C ARG A 44 21.45 19.50 -7.05
N LEU A 45 21.61 19.06 -8.29
CA LEU A 45 21.03 19.72 -9.46
C LEU A 45 19.51 19.53 -9.55
N LEU A 46 18.97 18.46 -8.95
CA LEU A 46 17.53 18.23 -8.91
C LEU A 46 16.81 19.20 -7.94
N PRO A 47 15.65 19.74 -8.34
CA PRO A 47 14.71 20.38 -7.42
C PRO A 47 14.37 19.49 -6.23
N ARG A 48 14.19 20.11 -5.06
CA ARG A 48 13.88 19.39 -3.81
C ARG A 48 12.71 18.39 -3.94
N PRO A 49 11.57 18.71 -4.60
CA PRO A 49 10.48 17.74 -4.76
C PRO A 49 10.91 16.48 -5.51
N LEU A 50 11.68 16.62 -6.59
CA LEU A 50 12.15 15.49 -7.40
C LEU A 50 13.17 14.64 -6.64
N ARG A 51 14.09 15.27 -5.90
CA ARG A 51 15.04 14.54 -5.05
C ARG A 51 14.33 13.74 -3.96
N ASN A 52 13.30 14.32 -3.32
CA ASN A 52 12.52 13.62 -2.30
C ASN A 52 11.77 12.42 -2.89
N ALA A 53 11.04 12.63 -3.98
CA ALA A 53 10.29 11.57 -4.66
C ALA A 53 11.22 10.44 -5.14
N ASN A 54 12.38 10.77 -5.71
CA ASN A 54 13.36 9.78 -6.13
C ASN A 54 13.85 8.93 -4.96
N ARG A 55 14.15 9.56 -3.82
CA ARG A 55 14.58 8.85 -2.61
C ARG A 55 13.48 7.95 -2.06
N GLU A 56 12.23 8.42 -2.04
CA GLU A 56 11.07 7.63 -1.63
C GLU A 56 10.92 6.38 -2.52
N LEU A 57 10.93 6.54 -3.85
CA LEU A 57 10.83 5.41 -4.78
C LEU A 57 11.99 4.41 -4.65
N LEU A 58 13.18 4.89 -4.32
CA LEU A 58 14.35 4.02 -4.08
C LEU A 58 14.20 3.15 -2.82
N THR A 59 13.47 3.61 -1.79
CA THR A 59 13.35 2.91 -0.51
C THR A 59 12.11 2.02 -0.40
N ILE A 60 11.10 2.19 -1.25
CA ILE A 60 9.85 1.39 -1.19
C ILE A 60 10.12 -0.12 -1.20
N ALA A 61 10.80 -0.66 -2.22
CA ALA A 61 10.97 -2.11 -2.32
C ALA A 61 11.73 -2.73 -1.12
N PRO A 62 12.86 -2.15 -0.65
CA PRO A 62 13.48 -2.56 0.62
C PRO A 62 12.54 -2.52 1.83
N GLU A 63 11.76 -1.45 1.99
CA GLU A 63 10.82 -1.29 3.10
C GLU A 63 9.69 -2.32 3.05
N LEU A 64 9.16 -2.60 1.86
CA LEU A 64 8.15 -3.64 1.64
C LEU A 64 8.70 -5.03 1.98
N ARG A 65 9.94 -5.35 1.60
CA ARG A 65 10.59 -6.63 1.97
C ARG A 65 10.79 -6.77 3.48
N ALA A 66 11.10 -5.66 4.17
CA ALA A 66 11.21 -5.67 5.61
C ALA A 66 9.85 -5.91 6.27
N LEU A 67 8.82 -5.20 5.81
CA LEU A 67 7.45 -5.33 6.31
C LEU A 67 6.84 -6.72 6.06
N ALA A 68 7.17 -7.34 4.93
CA ALA A 68 6.62 -8.64 4.51
C ALA A 68 6.69 -9.73 5.58
N ARG A 69 7.78 -9.73 6.38
CA ARG A 69 8.02 -10.71 7.45
C ARG A 69 7.06 -10.55 8.62
N ASP A 70 6.55 -9.34 8.81
CA ASP A 70 5.69 -8.98 9.94
C ASP A 70 4.19 -9.02 9.57
N LEU A 71 3.84 -9.02 8.27
CA LEU A 71 2.44 -9.10 7.82
C LEU A 71 1.63 -10.27 8.43
N PRO A 72 2.19 -11.48 8.63
CA PRO A 72 1.47 -12.58 9.29
C PRO A 72 1.11 -12.28 10.75
N GLN A 73 1.74 -11.29 11.39
CA GLN A 73 1.49 -10.90 12.78
C GLN A 73 0.36 -9.87 12.91
N LEU A 74 -0.13 -9.32 11.80
CA LEU A 74 -1.25 -8.38 11.81
C LEU A 74 -2.53 -9.11 12.24
N ARG A 75 -3.28 -8.54 13.18
CA ARG A 75 -4.48 -9.16 13.78
C ARG A 75 -5.78 -8.39 13.53
N CYS A 76 -5.71 -7.08 13.35
CA CYS A 76 -6.91 -6.28 13.09
C CYS A 76 -7.53 -6.64 11.72
N PRO A 77 -8.86 -6.52 11.56
CA PRO A 77 -9.51 -6.69 10.27
C PRO A 77 -8.94 -5.75 9.20
N VAL A 78 -8.84 -6.25 7.97
CA VAL A 78 -8.32 -5.50 6.82
C VAL A 78 -9.35 -5.53 5.69
N VAL A 79 -9.76 -4.35 5.24
CA VAL A 79 -10.57 -4.18 4.02
C VAL A 79 -9.67 -3.63 2.91
N ILE A 80 -9.52 -4.38 1.83
CA ILE A 80 -8.76 -4.00 0.64
C ILE A 80 -9.74 -3.52 -0.42
N LEU A 81 -9.54 -2.32 -0.96
CA LEU A 81 -10.29 -1.78 -2.09
C LEU A 81 -9.32 -1.47 -3.23
N HIS A 82 -9.44 -2.19 -4.35
CA HIS A 82 -8.46 -2.08 -5.44
C HIS A 82 -9.12 -2.15 -6.82
N GLY A 83 -8.62 -1.33 -7.75
CA GLY A 83 -9.07 -1.31 -9.14
C GLY A 83 -8.30 -2.28 -10.03
N THR A 84 -8.97 -2.98 -10.95
CA THR A 84 -8.28 -3.96 -11.82
C THR A 84 -7.45 -3.31 -12.93
N ALA A 85 -7.61 -2.01 -13.18
CA ALA A 85 -6.87 -1.25 -14.18
C ALA A 85 -5.88 -0.24 -13.54
N ASP A 86 -5.52 -0.45 -12.27
CA ASP A 86 -4.50 0.34 -11.59
C ASP A 86 -3.12 0.09 -12.20
N ARG A 87 -2.49 1.16 -12.69
CA ARG A 87 -1.16 1.15 -13.32
C ARG A 87 -0.04 1.58 -12.38
N GLU A 88 -0.37 2.29 -11.31
CA GLU A 88 0.61 2.80 -10.34
C GLU A 88 0.88 1.75 -9.26
N SER A 89 -0.17 1.04 -8.84
CA SER A 89 -0.09 -0.10 -7.92
C SER A 89 -0.83 -1.28 -8.54
N PRO A 90 -0.15 -2.16 -9.30
CA PRO A 90 -0.81 -3.23 -10.04
C PRO A 90 -1.69 -4.12 -9.16
N TYR A 91 -2.82 -4.58 -9.69
CA TYR A 91 -3.81 -5.36 -8.94
C TYR A 91 -3.24 -6.63 -8.28
N GLY A 92 -2.12 -7.17 -8.78
CA GLY A 92 -1.40 -8.30 -8.15
C GLY A 92 -0.98 -8.05 -6.69
N ASN A 93 -0.91 -6.80 -6.24
CA ASN A 93 -0.73 -6.45 -4.82
C ASN A 93 -1.83 -7.04 -3.92
N VAL A 94 -3.05 -7.22 -4.43
CA VAL A 94 -4.16 -7.86 -3.70
C VAL A 94 -3.85 -9.32 -3.40
N ASP A 95 -3.29 -10.06 -4.37
CA ASP A 95 -2.92 -11.46 -4.20
C ASP A 95 -1.70 -11.60 -3.28
N TYR A 96 -0.77 -10.65 -3.34
CA TYR A 96 0.32 -10.58 -2.38
C TYR A 96 -0.20 -10.41 -0.95
N LEU A 97 -1.08 -9.43 -0.72
CA LEU A 97 -1.68 -9.17 0.58
C LEU A 97 -2.46 -10.36 1.12
N ARG A 98 -3.31 -11.00 0.30
CA ARG A 98 -4.06 -12.20 0.70
C ARG A 98 -3.16 -13.35 1.18
N ARG A 99 -2.00 -13.52 0.55
CA ARG A 99 -1.04 -14.57 0.91
C ARG A 99 -0.25 -14.27 2.19
N HIS A 100 -0.01 -12.99 2.49
CA HIS A 100 0.86 -12.60 3.62
C HIS A 100 0.08 -12.19 4.88
N LEU A 101 -1.15 -11.70 4.74
CA LEU A 101 -2.02 -11.33 5.87
C LEU A 101 -2.77 -12.56 6.44
N THR A 102 -2.03 -13.60 6.81
CA THR A 102 -2.61 -14.87 7.29
C THR A 102 -3.21 -14.80 8.68
N GLY A 103 -2.81 -13.80 9.48
CA GLY A 103 -3.26 -13.63 10.86
C GLY A 103 -4.42 -12.65 11.04
N ALA A 104 -4.89 -12.03 9.96
CA ALA A 104 -5.96 -11.04 9.97
C ALA A 104 -7.17 -11.55 9.16
N THR A 105 -8.36 -11.09 9.52
CA THR A 105 -9.53 -11.24 8.64
C THR A 105 -9.39 -10.25 7.49
N VAL A 106 -9.36 -10.75 6.25
CA VAL A 106 -9.18 -9.92 5.05
C VAL A 106 -10.43 -9.97 4.18
N GLU A 107 -11.00 -8.81 3.90
CA GLU A 107 -12.02 -8.63 2.88
C GLU A 107 -11.47 -7.86 1.69
N VAL A 108 -11.81 -8.29 0.48
CA VAL A 108 -11.36 -7.65 -0.76
C VAL A 108 -12.56 -7.17 -1.54
N ARG A 109 -12.52 -5.91 -1.95
CA ARG A 109 -13.46 -5.25 -2.85
C ARG A 109 -12.73 -4.86 -4.12
N THR A 110 -13.03 -5.59 -5.18
CA THR A 110 -12.43 -5.38 -6.50
C THR A 110 -13.32 -4.47 -7.33
N LEU A 111 -12.74 -3.41 -7.90
CA LEU A 111 -13.45 -2.49 -8.80
C LEU A 111 -12.97 -2.73 -10.23
N ALA A 112 -13.81 -3.43 -11.02
CA ALA A 112 -13.50 -3.73 -12.41
C ALA A 112 -13.29 -2.44 -13.23
N GLY A 113 -12.17 -2.35 -13.93
CA GLY A 113 -11.82 -1.22 -14.81
C GLY A 113 -11.40 0.06 -14.11
N ALA A 114 -11.43 0.12 -12.77
CA ALA A 114 -10.99 1.31 -12.03
C ALA A 114 -9.44 1.39 -11.96
N GLY A 115 -8.91 2.61 -12.01
CA GLY A 115 -7.49 2.91 -11.85
C GLY A 115 -7.09 3.25 -10.41
N HIS A 116 -5.93 3.89 -10.24
CA HIS A 116 -5.32 4.15 -8.92
C HIS A 116 -6.08 5.16 -8.03
N PHE A 117 -6.61 6.23 -8.64
CA PHE A 117 -7.17 7.38 -7.93
C PHE A 117 -8.59 7.14 -7.38
N LEU A 118 -8.80 6.02 -6.70
CA LEU A 118 -10.07 5.59 -6.13
C LEU A 118 -10.69 6.59 -5.13
N PRO A 119 -9.92 7.30 -4.27
CA PRO A 119 -10.50 8.32 -3.39
C PRO A 119 -11.30 9.41 -4.13
N TRP A 120 -10.87 9.75 -5.35
CA TRP A 120 -11.50 10.79 -6.17
C TRP A 120 -12.53 10.22 -7.15
N THR A 121 -12.25 9.06 -7.73
CA THR A 121 -13.08 8.47 -8.80
C THR A 121 -14.15 7.52 -8.28
N GLN A 122 -13.94 6.91 -7.11
CA GLN A 122 -14.77 5.84 -6.55
C GLN A 122 -15.16 6.14 -5.08
N ARG A 123 -15.43 7.42 -4.76
CA ARG A 123 -15.73 7.90 -3.40
C ARG A 123 -16.76 7.04 -2.66
N LYS A 124 -17.84 6.62 -3.33
CA LYS A 124 -18.88 5.76 -2.72
C LYS A 124 -18.31 4.41 -2.27
N ALA A 125 -17.45 3.79 -3.08
CA ALA A 125 -16.81 2.53 -2.74
C ALA A 125 -15.82 2.67 -1.57
N VAL A 126 -15.09 3.79 -1.52
CA VAL A 126 -14.17 4.11 -0.40
C VAL A 126 -14.94 4.28 0.90
N LEU A 127 -16.02 5.06 0.91
CA LEU A 127 -16.87 5.24 2.10
C LEU A 127 -17.46 3.89 2.56
N ALA A 128 -17.97 3.09 1.62
CA ALA A 128 -18.50 1.77 1.94
C ALA A 128 -17.43 0.80 2.48
N ALA A 129 -16.15 0.95 2.10
CA ALA A 129 -15.05 0.17 2.66
C ALA A 129 -14.74 0.60 4.10
N ILE A 130 -14.80 1.90 4.40
CA ILE A 130 -14.66 2.44 5.76
C ILE A 130 -15.79 1.94 6.66
N ASP A 131 -17.05 2.03 6.20
CA ASP A 131 -18.20 1.53 6.97
C ASP A 131 -18.09 0.04 7.23
N ARG A 132 -17.59 -0.72 6.26
CA ARG A 132 -17.35 -2.16 6.45
C ARG A 132 -16.26 -2.43 7.49
N ALA A 133 -15.15 -1.71 7.45
CA ALA A 133 -14.09 -1.85 8.44
C ALA A 133 -14.61 -1.54 9.85
N ARG A 134 -15.45 -0.49 10.01
CA ARG A 134 -16.08 -0.16 11.29
C ARG A 134 -16.98 -1.30 11.80
N ALA A 135 -17.77 -1.91 10.92
CA ALA A 135 -18.64 -3.03 11.29
C ALA A 135 -17.84 -4.26 11.75
N LEU A 136 -16.68 -4.53 11.13
CA LEU A 136 -15.80 -5.64 11.52
C LEU A 136 -15.13 -5.44 12.89
N CYS A 137 -14.97 -4.19 13.35
CA CYS A 137 -14.41 -3.89 14.67
C CYS A 137 -15.40 -4.08 15.82
N SER A 138 -16.71 -4.11 15.54
CA SER A 138 -17.78 -4.18 16.54
C SER A 138 -18.36 -5.59 16.73
N ALA A 139 -17.82 -6.58 16.01
CA ALA A 139 -18.22 -7.98 16.05
C ALA A 139 -17.19 -8.80 16.87
#